data_AF-A0A645EA26-F1
#
_entry.id   AF-A0A645EA26-F1
#
_cell.length_a   1.000
_cell.length_b   1.000
_cell.length_c   1.000
_cell.angle_alpha   90.00
_cell.angle_beta   90.00
_cell.angle_gamma   90.00
#
_symmetry.space_group_name_H-M   'P 1'
#
loop_
_entity.id
_entity.type
_entity.pdbx_description
1 polymer ?
#
loop_
_entity_poly.entity_id
_entity_poly.type
_entity_poly.pdbx_seq_one_letter_code
_entity_poly.pdbx_strand_id
1 'polypeptide(L)' 'MKADSEVVSLYYGADLDEQAAEQLKGKLAGAYPDKAIELYYGGQPHYQFIISVE' A
#
# COMPACT_ATOMS: atom_id res chain seq x y z
N MET A 1 24.42 5.29 8.39
CA MET A 1 23.23 4.60 8.96
C MET A 1 22.34 4.27 7.79
N LYS A 2 22.12 2.99 7.47
CA LYS A 2 20.94 2.63 6.68
C LYS A 2 19.77 2.96 7.59
N ALA A 3 18.99 4.00 7.26
CA ALA A 3 17.65 4.06 7.78
C ALA A 3 17.00 2.77 7.29
N ASP A 4 16.63 1.90 8.22
CA ASP A 4 15.77 0.77 7.91
C ASP A 4 14.44 1.41 7.50
N SER A 5 14.33 1.77 6.21
CA SER A 5 13.14 2.40 5.66
C SER A 5 12.07 1.34 5.68
N GLU A 6 11.32 1.30 6.78
CA GLU A 6 10.21 0.38 6.97
C GLU A 6 9.31 0.43 5.73
N VAL A 7 9.10 -0.74 5.11
CA VAL A 7 8.35 -0.87 3.86
C VAL A 7 6.90 -1.17 4.20
N VAL A 8 5.98 -0.44 3.57
CA VAL A 8 4.55 -0.68 3.67
C VAL A 8 4.05 -1.20 2.34
N SER A 9 3.78 -2.50 2.28
CA SER A 9 3.20 -3.15 1.10
C SER A 9 1.67 -3.17 1.20
N LEU A 10 1.01 -2.59 0.20
CA LEU A 10 -0.45 -2.57 0.05
C LEU A 10 -0.87 -3.56 -1.02
N TYR A 11 -1.74 -4.50 -0.68
CA TYR A 11 -2.32 -5.45 -1.62
C TYR A 11 -3.81 -5.17 -1.75
N TYR A 12 -4.26 -4.67 -2.91
CA TYR A 12 -5.68 -4.35 -3.10
C TYR A 12 -6.48 -5.53 -3.66
N GLY A 13 -7.73 -5.62 -3.20
CA GLY A 13 -8.66 -6.71 -3.53
C GLY A 13 -9.22 -6.66 -4.94
N ALA A 14 -9.88 -7.76 -5.36
CA ALA A 14 -10.42 -7.93 -6.71
C ALA A 14 -11.56 -6.94 -7.04
N ASP A 15 -12.34 -6.55 -6.03
CA ASP A 15 -13.49 -5.66 -6.20
C ASP A 15 -13.12 -4.16 -6.05
N LEU A 16 -11.84 -3.85 -5.82
CA LEU A 16 -11.39 -2.47 -5.67
C LEU A 16 -10.81 -1.94 -6.99
N ASP A 17 -11.25 -0.74 -7.36
CA ASP A 17 -10.71 0.00 -8.49
C ASP A 17 -9.23 0.38 -8.27
N GLU A 18 -8.40 0.18 -9.30
CA GLU A 18 -6.97 0.46 -9.23
C GLU A 18 -6.66 1.95 -9.00
N GLN A 19 -7.48 2.87 -9.54
CA GLN A 19 -7.28 4.30 -9.29
C GLN A 19 -7.56 4.64 -7.83
N ALA A 20 -8.57 4.01 -7.21
CA ALA A 20 -8.83 4.16 -5.79
C ALA A 20 -7.65 3.65 -4.94
N ALA A 21 -7.01 2.56 -5.36
CA ALA A 21 -5.82 2.02 -4.71
C ALA A 21 -4.60 2.95 -4.84
N GLU A 22 -4.33 3.49 -6.02
CA GLU A 22 -3.26 4.47 -6.26
C GLU A 22 -3.50 5.78 -5.50
N GLN A 23 -4.75 6.23 -5.36
CA GLN A 23 -5.07 7.40 -4.52
C GLN A 23 -4.72 7.16 -3.05
N LEU A 24 -4.97 5.95 -2.52
CA LEU A 24 -4.59 5.61 -1.15
C LEU A 24 -3.08 5.59 -0.97
N LYS A 25 -2.35 4.95 -1.90
CA LYS A 25 -0.88 4.95 -1.92
C LYS A 25 -0.33 6.38 -1.90
N GLY A 26 -0.86 7.28 -2.74
CA GLY A 26 -0.45 8.68 -2.76
C GLY A 26 -0.68 9.42 -1.44
N LYS A 27 -1.83 9.20 -0.80
CA LYS A 27 -2.12 9.76 0.54
C LYS A 27 -1.14 9.23 1.60
N LEU A 28 -0.83 7.94 1.57
CA LEU A 28 0.09 7.31 2.52
C LEU A 28 1.52 7.79 2.31
N ALA A 29 1.99 7.90 1.06
CA ALA A 29 3.31 8.44 0.75
C ALA A 29 3.47 9.90 1.20
N GLY A 30 2.39 10.70 1.14
CA GLY A 30 2.39 12.07 1.67
C GLY A 30 2.35 12.14 3.20
N ALA A 31 1.60 11.25 3.85
CA ALA A 31 1.48 11.20 5.30
C ALA A 31 2.72 10.60 5.99
N TYR A 32 3.41 9.69 5.31
CA TYR A 32 4.57 8.95 5.81
C TYR A 32 5.75 9.09 4.83
N PRO A 33 6.34 10.29 4.69
CA PRO A 33 7.38 10.56 3.69
C PRO A 33 8.68 9.75 3.91
N ASP A 34 8.90 9.27 5.14
CA ASP A 34 10.06 8.46 5.50
C ASP A 34 9.83 6.94 5.26
N LYS A 35 8.67 6.55 4.73
CA LYS A 35 8.28 5.15 4.47
C LYS A 35 8.20 4.87 2.97
N ALA A 36 8.64 3.68 2.58
CA ALA A 36 8.47 3.20 1.22
C ALA A 36 7.08 2.55 1.10
N ILE A 37 6.19 3.17 0.32
CA ILE A 37 4.83 2.65 0.10
C ILE A 37 4.77 1.96 -1.26
N GLU A 38 4.55 0.66 -1.26
CA GLU A 38 4.43 -0.17 -2.47
C GLU A 38 2.98 -0.65 -2.64
N LEU A 39 2.51 -0.73 -3.88
CA LEU A 39 1.14 -1.12 -4.19
C LEU A 39 1.15 -2.30 -5.17
N TYR A 40 0.38 -3.32 -4.84
CA TYR A 40 0.27 -4.56 -5.60
C TYR A 40 -1.20 -4.97 -5.74
N TYR A 41 -1.53 -5.58 -6.87
CA TYR A 41 -2.80 -6.27 -7.01
C TYR A 41 -2.77 -7.59 -6.21
N GLY A 42 -3.57 -7.66 -5.15
CA GLY A 42 -3.69 -8.86 -4.29
C GLY A 42 -4.83 -9.79 -4.68
N GLY A 43 -5.86 -9.26 -5.35
CA GLY A 43 -6.97 -10.05 -5.91
C GLY A 43 -7.82 -10.78 -4.87
N GLN A 44 -7.77 -10.36 -3.60
CA GLN A 44 -8.56 -11.00 -2.56
C GLN A 44 -10.06 -10.72 -2.77
N PRO A 45 -10.94 -11.72 -2.65
CA PRO A 45 -12.38 -11.59 -2.94
C PRO A 45 -13.20 -10.97 -1.80
N HIS A 46 -12.62 -10.79 -0.60
CA HIS A 46 -13.35 -10.33 0.59
C HIS A 46 -12.71 -9.12 1.27
N TYR A 47 -11.44 -8.85 0.98
CA TYR A 47 -10.69 -7.78 1.62
C TYR A 47 -10.33 -6.73 0.57
N GLN A 48 -10.69 -5.49 0.85
CA GLN A 48 -10.31 -4.37 -0.03
C GLN A 48 -8.81 -4.11 0.02
N PHE A 49 -8.17 -4.34 1.17
CA PHE A 49 -6.72 -4.27 1.33
C PHE A 49 -6.19 -5.31 2.31
N ILE A 50 -5.00 -5.81 2.02
CA ILE A 50 -4.08 -6.42 3.00
C ILE A 50 -2.84 -5.53 3.07
N ILE A 51 -2.33 -5.29 4.28
CA ILE A 51 -1.18 -4.42 4.51
C ILE A 51 -0.11 -5.21 5.26
N SER A 52 1.12 -5.17 4.73
CA SER A 52 2.31 -5.66 5.41
C SER A 52 3.22 -4.48 5.77
N VAL A 53 3.74 -4.46 6.99
CA VAL A 53 4.69 -3.47 7.48
C VAL A 53 5.90 -4.22 7.99
N GLU A 54 7.07 -3.88 7.47
CA GLU A 54 8.36 -4.47 7.81
C GLU A 54 9.28 -3.44 8.46
#